data_AF-A0A0Q3VTS6-F1
#
_entry.id   AF-A0A0Q3VTS6-F1
#
_cell.length_a   1.000
_cell.length_b   1.000
_cell.length_c   1.000
_cell.angle_alpha   90.00
_cell.angle_beta   90.00
_cell.angle_gamma   90.00
#
_symmetry.space_group_name_H-M   'P 1'
#
loop_
_entity.id
_entity.type
_entity.pdbx_description
1 polymer ?
#
loop_
_entity_poly.entity_id
_entity_poly.type
_entity_poly.pdbx_seq_one_letter_code
_entity_poly.pdbx_strand_id
1 'polypeptide(L)'
;IFFNPEIYNNDFTTPLQVVIDKCIQSSPIDTRRALYKNIVLSGGSTMFKDFHRRLQRDLKKIVDARVRASNTRLISGDPKAQPIEVNVVSHPIQRYAVWFGGSVLASTAEFYEACHTKAEYEEYGASICRTNPVFKGMY
;
A
#
# COMPACT_ATOMS: atom_id res chain seq x y z
N ILE A 1 -18.70 -4.90 7.57
CA ILE A 1 -17.52 -5.59 8.12
C ILE A 1 -16.24 -4.78 7.86
N PHE A 2 -15.79 -4.52 6.62
CA PHE A 2 -14.54 -3.75 6.43
C PHE A 2 -14.52 -2.33 7.03
N PHE A 3 -15.61 -1.57 6.87
CA PHE A 3 -15.71 -0.17 7.33
C PHE A 3 -16.40 -0.02 8.69
N ASN A 4 -17.00 -1.10 9.17
CA ASN A 4 -17.67 -1.25 10.46
C ASN A 4 -17.48 -2.73 10.87
N PRO A 5 -16.34 -3.09 11.46
CA PRO A 5 -16.06 -4.47 11.85
C PRO A 5 -16.87 -4.94 13.05
N GLU A 6 -17.29 -4.00 13.90
CA GLU A 6 -18.10 -4.20 15.11
C GLU A 6 -19.44 -4.91 14.85
N ILE A 7 -19.94 -4.90 13.60
CA ILE A 7 -21.18 -5.60 13.24
C ILE A 7 -21.03 -7.13 13.26
N TYR A 8 -19.80 -7.64 13.32
CA TYR A 8 -19.50 -9.07 13.24
C TYR A 8 -18.52 -9.53 14.33
N ASN A 9 -17.57 -8.68 14.72
CA ASN A 9 -16.56 -9.03 15.72
C ASN A 9 -16.51 -7.94 16.81
N ASN A 10 -16.68 -8.35 18.07
CA ASN A 10 -16.65 -7.44 19.22
C ASN A 10 -15.22 -7.07 19.64
N ASP A 11 -14.24 -7.92 19.36
CA ASP A 11 -12.83 -7.72 19.74
C ASP A 11 -12.09 -6.81 18.76
N PHE A 12 -12.59 -6.71 17.52
CA PHE A 12 -12.02 -5.86 16.50
C PHE A 12 -13.05 -4.85 16.00
N THR A 13 -12.86 -3.59 16.37
CA THR A 13 -13.79 -2.48 16.05
C THR A 13 -13.18 -1.41 15.15
N THR A 14 -11.90 -1.53 14.79
CA THR A 14 -11.19 -0.49 14.03
C THR A 14 -11.49 -0.60 12.53
N PRO A 15 -12.11 0.40 11.89
CA PRO A 15 -12.39 0.36 10.46
C PRO A 15 -11.13 0.32 9.58
N LEU A 16 -11.22 -0.30 8.41
CA LEU A 16 -10.11 -0.47 7.47
C LEU A 16 -9.38 0.84 7.15
N GLN A 17 -10.10 1.93 6.89
CA GLN A 17 -9.49 3.23 6.59
C GLN A 17 -8.63 3.76 7.75
N VAL A 18 -9.01 3.47 9.00
CA VAL A 18 -8.25 3.88 10.18
C VAL A 18 -6.99 3.03 10.33
N VAL A 19 -7.08 1.74 10.01
CA VAL A 19 -5.92 0.84 10.00
C VAL A 19 -4.88 1.31 8.97
N ILE A 20 -5.31 1.60 7.74
CA ILE A 20 -4.42 2.09 6.68
C ILE A 20 -3.79 3.43 7.08
N ASP A 21 -4.59 4.34 7.64
CA ASP A 21 -4.10 5.63 8.09
C ASP A 21 -3.02 5.49 9.17
N LYS A 22 -3.26 4.67 10.20
CA LYS A 22 -2.29 4.40 11.27
C LYS A 22 -1.01 3.78 10.72
N CYS A 23 -1.13 2.84 9.79
CA CYS A 23 0.02 2.22 9.13
C CYS A 23 0.88 3.27 8.41
N ILE A 24 0.30 4.11 7.56
CA ILE A 24 1.04 5.16 6.83
C ILE A 24 1.63 6.19 7.81
N GLN A 25 0.93 6.55 8.88
CA GLN A 25 1.46 7.46 9.91
C GLN A 25 2.60 6.85 10.74
N SER A 26 2.72 5.53 10.81
CA SER A 26 3.85 4.86 11.45
C SER A 26 5.11 4.83 10.57
N SER A 27 4.96 5.00 9.26
CA SER A 27 6.09 5.07 8.31
C SER A 27 6.90 6.37 8.45
N PRO A 28 8.16 6.40 7.96
CA PRO A 28 8.97 7.62 7.89
C PRO A 28 8.22 8.77 7.20
N ILE A 29 8.42 10.00 7.70
CA ILE A 29 7.62 11.16 7.27
C ILE A 29 7.73 11.43 5.76
N ASP A 30 8.91 11.21 5.20
CA ASP A 30 9.22 11.49 3.79
C ASP A 30 8.49 10.55 2.82
N THR A 31 8.10 9.35 3.25
CA THR A 31 7.43 8.36 2.39
C THR A 31 5.90 8.48 2.44
N ARG A 32 5.34 9.12 3.47
CA ARG A 32 3.88 9.10 3.73
C ARG A 32 3.07 9.64 2.57
N ARG A 33 3.51 10.74 1.95
CA ARG A 33 2.82 11.37 0.81
C ARG A 33 2.75 10.41 -0.38
N ALA A 34 3.85 9.72 -0.69
CA ALA A 34 3.89 8.72 -1.74
C ALA A 34 2.97 7.52 -1.44
N LEU A 35 2.93 7.07 -0.18
CA LEU A 35 2.07 5.97 0.26
C LEU A 35 0.58 6.32 0.15
N TYR A 36 0.16 7.53 0.54
CA TYR A 36 -1.25 7.96 0.37
C TYR A 36 -1.65 8.09 -1.11
N LYS A 37 -0.73 8.52 -1.97
CA LYS A 37 -0.96 8.68 -3.41
C LYS A 37 -1.07 7.35 -4.16
N ASN A 38 -0.54 6.25 -3.60
CA ASN A 38 -0.50 4.97 -4.29
C ASN A 38 -0.92 3.80 -3.40
N ILE A 39 -2.21 3.74 -3.07
CA ILE A 39 -2.80 2.62 -2.33
C ILE A 39 -3.36 1.61 -3.33
N VAL A 40 -2.63 0.52 -3.56
CA VAL A 40 -3.02 -0.52 -4.52
C VAL A 40 -3.83 -1.61 -3.82
N LEU A 41 -4.93 -2.02 -4.44
CA LEU A 41 -5.81 -3.09 -3.96
C LEU A 41 -5.45 -4.41 -4.65
N SER A 42 -5.47 -5.51 -3.89
CA SER A 42 -5.17 -6.87 -4.37
C SER A 42 -6.05 -7.89 -3.66
N GLY A 43 -6.49 -8.92 -4.40
CA GLY A 43 -7.25 -10.05 -3.89
C GLY A 43 -8.75 -9.99 -4.20
N GLY A 44 -9.43 -11.14 -4.11
CA GLY A 44 -10.85 -11.25 -4.45
C GLY A 44 -11.78 -10.41 -3.56
N SER A 45 -11.46 -10.29 -2.27
CA SER A 45 -12.28 -9.53 -1.32
C SER A 45 -12.20 -8.01 -1.50
N THR A 46 -11.34 -7.48 -2.40
CA THR A 46 -11.32 -6.05 -2.75
C THR A 46 -12.17 -5.73 -3.98
N MET A 47 -12.75 -6.75 -4.64
CA MET A 47 -13.50 -6.62 -5.90
C MET A 47 -14.96 -6.14 -5.72
N PHE A 48 -15.39 -5.84 -4.49
CA PHE A 48 -16.74 -5.32 -4.28
C PHE A 48 -16.93 -4.00 -5.03
N LYS A 49 -18.12 -3.83 -5.63
CA LYS A 49 -18.47 -2.60 -6.34
C LYS A 49 -18.28 -1.39 -5.42
N ASP A 50 -17.67 -0.33 -5.95
CA ASP A 50 -17.37 0.93 -5.26
C ASP A 50 -16.48 0.81 -4.01
N PHE A 51 -15.84 -0.33 -3.77
CA PHE A 51 -14.95 -0.54 -2.62
C PHE A 51 -13.81 0.48 -2.57
N HIS A 52 -13.10 0.67 -3.68
CA HIS A 52 -12.01 1.65 -3.81
C HIS A 52 -12.51 3.08 -3.56
N ARG A 53 -13.67 3.46 -4.11
CA ARG A 53 -14.26 4.81 -3.94
C ARG A 53 -14.62 5.06 -2.49
N ARG A 54 -15.24 4.08 -1.83
CA ARG A 54 -15.60 4.16 -0.42
C ARG A 54 -14.36 4.33 0.45
N LEU A 55 -13.34 3.51 0.21
CA LEU A 55 -12.07 3.55 0.95
C LEU A 55 -11.35 4.89 0.75
N GLN A 56 -11.21 5.35 -0.49
CA GLN A 56 -10.57 6.63 -0.81
C GLN A 56 -11.28 7.80 -0.15
N ARG A 57 -12.61 7.85 -0.23
CA ARG A 57 -13.41 8.91 0.38
C ARG A 57 -13.24 8.96 1.89
N ASP A 58 -13.38 7.83 2.56
CA ASP A 58 -13.33 7.78 4.02
C ASP A 58 -11.91 8.05 4.54
N LEU A 59 -10.88 7.55 3.84
CA LEU A 59 -9.48 7.85 4.16
C LEU A 59 -9.16 9.34 3.92
N LYS A 60 -9.60 9.90 2.80
CA LYS A 60 -9.44 11.33 2.49
C LYS A 60 -10.06 12.23 3.56
N LYS A 61 -11.23 11.87 4.10
CA LYS A 61 -11.85 12.60 5.22
C LYS A 61 -10.95 12.65 6.46
N ILE A 62 -10.33 11.53 6.83
CA ILE A 62 -9.42 11.45 7.98
C ILE A 62 -8.20 12.34 7.75
N VAL A 63 -7.58 12.21 6.57
CA VAL A 63 -6.38 12.98 6.19
C VAL A 63 -6.68 14.48 6.14
N ASP A 64 -7.76 14.90 5.48
CA ASP A 64 -8.15 16.30 5.37
C ASP A 64 -8.54 16.89 6.74
N ALA A 65 -9.16 16.11 7.63
CA ALA A 65 -9.42 16.55 9.01
C ALA A 65 -8.11 16.81 9.78
N ARG A 66 -7.12 15.93 9.65
CA ARG A 66 -5.81 16.10 10.29
C ARG A 66 -5.03 17.29 9.73
N VAL A 67 -5.03 17.48 8.40
CA VAL A 67 -4.39 18.65 7.76
C VAL A 67 -5.06 19.95 8.22
N ARG A 68 -6.40 19.99 8.29
CA ARG A 68 -7.12 21.15 8.83
C ARG A 68 -6.77 21.42 10.29
N ALA A 69 -6.76 20.40 11.15
CA ALA A 69 -6.40 20.55 12.56
C ALA A 69 -4.94 21.02 12.75
N SER A 70 -4.04 20.63 11.86
CA SER A 70 -2.66 21.15 11.84
C SER A 70 -2.65 22.64 11.47
N ASN A 71 -3.36 23.01 10.41
CA ASN A 71 -3.41 24.39 9.92
C ASN A 71 -4.07 25.36 10.90
N THR A 72 -5.02 24.91 11.72
CA THR A 72 -5.63 25.76 12.77
C THR A 72 -4.71 26.04 13.95
N ARG A 73 -3.65 25.26 14.14
CA ARG A 73 -2.67 25.44 15.22
C ARG A 73 -1.46 26.28 14.81
N LEU A 74 -1.38 26.65 13.53
CA LEU A 74 -0.31 27.48 13.01
C LEU A 74 -0.44 28.92 13.52
N ILE A 75 0.69 29.51 13.90
CA ILE A 75 0.76 30.93 14.25
C ILE A 75 0.81 31.74 12.95
N SER A 76 0.34 32.99 13.00
CA SER A 76 0.39 33.90 11.84
C SER A 76 1.81 34.01 11.29
N GLY A 77 2.05 33.42 10.12
CA GLY A 77 3.35 33.39 9.45
C GLY A 77 3.85 31.98 9.06
N ASP A 78 3.32 30.92 9.68
CA ASP A 78 3.75 29.56 9.37
C ASP A 78 3.20 29.07 8.01
N PRO A 79 4.00 28.29 7.25
CA PRO A 79 3.54 27.71 6.00
C PRO A 79 2.42 26.68 6.25
N LYS A 80 1.29 26.88 5.54
CA LYS A 80 0.17 25.93 5.59
C LYS A 80 0.59 24.56 5.08
N ALA A 81 0.16 23.51 5.76
CA ALA A 81 0.39 22.15 5.32
C ALA A 81 -0.29 21.93 3.96
N GLN A 82 0.49 21.47 2.98
CA GLN A 82 0.00 21.17 1.65
C GLN A 82 -1.02 20.02 1.70
N PRO A 83 -2.11 20.08 0.90
CA PRO A 83 -3.05 18.98 0.76
C PRO A 83 -2.33 17.67 0.45
N ILE A 84 -2.85 16.58 1.01
CA ILE A 84 -2.33 15.24 0.75
C ILE A 84 -3.28 14.59 -0.27
N GLU A 85 -2.72 14.20 -1.41
CA GLU A 85 -3.43 13.41 -2.40
C GLU A 85 -3.63 12.00 -1.86
N VAL A 86 -4.89 11.54 -1.84
CA VAL A 86 -5.24 10.17 -1.45
C VAL A 86 -5.85 9.49 -2.66
N ASN A 87 -5.21 8.43 -3.13
CA ASN A 87 -5.62 7.72 -4.33
C ASN A 87 -5.56 6.20 -4.08
N VAL A 88 -6.73 5.56 -4.21
CA VAL A 88 -6.91 4.12 -4.06
C VAL A 88 -7.12 3.53 -5.44
N VAL A 89 -6.12 2.79 -5.91
CA VAL A 89 -6.04 2.26 -7.25
C VAL A 89 -6.81 0.94 -7.32
N SER A 90 -7.81 0.90 -8.21
CA SER A 90 -8.46 -0.34 -8.62
C SER A 90 -8.15 -0.69 -10.06
N HIS A 91 -7.99 -1.99 -10.35
CA HIS A 91 -7.67 -2.48 -11.68
C HIS A 91 -8.41 -3.81 -11.99
N PRO A 92 -8.68 -4.13 -13.27
CA PRO A 92 -9.45 -5.35 -13.63
C PRO A 92 -8.80 -6.67 -13.18
N ILE A 93 -7.48 -6.68 -13.01
CA ILE A 93 -6.66 -7.86 -12.69
C ILE A 93 -6.52 -8.07 -11.16
N GLN A 94 -7.23 -7.29 -10.35
CA GLN A 94 -7.14 -7.28 -8.88
C GLN A 94 -7.24 -8.67 -8.23
N ARG A 95 -8.12 -9.53 -8.74
CA ARG A 95 -8.36 -10.87 -8.19
C ARG A 95 -7.09 -11.72 -8.14
N TYR A 96 -6.21 -11.56 -9.12
CA TYR A 96 -4.97 -12.33 -9.26
C TYR A 96 -3.76 -11.40 -9.43
N ALA A 97 -3.82 -10.18 -8.87
CA ALA A 97 -2.80 -9.15 -9.07
C ALA A 97 -1.39 -9.62 -8.72
N VAL A 98 -1.24 -10.38 -7.63
CA VAL A 98 0.04 -10.97 -7.21
C VAL A 98 0.57 -11.94 -8.26
N TRP A 99 -0.27 -12.87 -8.71
CA TRP A 99 0.13 -13.88 -9.69
C TRP A 99 0.42 -13.25 -11.06
N PHE A 100 -0.40 -12.28 -11.48
CA PHE A 100 -0.17 -11.53 -12.71
C PHE A 100 1.14 -10.75 -12.66
N GLY A 101 1.43 -10.04 -11.56
CA GLY A 101 2.69 -9.34 -11.38
C GLY A 101 3.89 -10.27 -11.46
N GLY A 102 3.80 -11.46 -10.84
CA GLY A 102 4.82 -12.51 -10.95
C GLY A 102 4.99 -13.04 -12.38
N SER A 103 3.89 -13.25 -13.11
CA SER A 103 3.93 -13.69 -14.51
C SER A 103 4.58 -12.67 -15.43
N VAL A 104 4.28 -11.37 -15.24
CA VAL A 104 4.90 -10.28 -16.01
C VAL A 104 6.38 -10.19 -15.69
N LEU A 105 6.74 -10.23 -14.40
CA LEU A 105 8.12 -10.19 -13.94
C LEU A 105 8.94 -11.36 -14.48
N ALA A 106 8.43 -12.59 -14.39
CA ALA A 106 9.11 -13.79 -14.87
C ALA A 106 9.29 -13.85 -16.40
N SER A 107 8.60 -12.96 -17.12
CA SER A 107 8.69 -12.85 -18.57
C SER A 107 9.76 -11.83 -19.01
N THR A 108 10.40 -11.10 -18.09
CA THR A 108 11.51 -10.18 -18.42
C THR A 108 12.86 -10.90 -18.39
N ALA A 109 13.86 -10.37 -19.11
CA ALA A 109 15.19 -10.98 -19.15
C ALA A 109 15.92 -10.82 -17.80
N GLU A 110 15.72 -9.69 -17.14
CA GLU A 110 16.32 -9.35 -15.84
C GLU A 110 15.93 -10.37 -14.75
N PHE A 111 14.77 -11.01 -14.88
CA PHE A 111 14.33 -12.06 -13.96
C PHE A 111 15.35 -13.18 -13.84
N TYR A 112 15.87 -13.67 -14.97
CA TYR A 112 16.83 -14.77 -14.99
C TYR A 112 18.18 -14.37 -14.41
N GLU A 113 18.58 -13.11 -14.56
CA GLU A 113 19.83 -12.59 -13.99
C GLU A 113 19.77 -12.44 -12.46
N ALA A 114 18.58 -12.18 -11.92
CA ALA A 114 18.39 -12.03 -10.47
C ALA A 114 18.06 -13.36 -9.76
N CYS A 115 17.72 -14.41 -10.50
CA CYS A 115 17.43 -15.72 -9.93
C CYS A 115 18.71 -16.41 -9.44
N HIS A 116 18.64 -16.97 -8.24
CA HIS A 116 19.66 -17.89 -7.74
C HIS A 116 19.62 -19.19 -8.54
N THR A 117 20.76 -19.55 -9.12
CA THR A 117 20.91 -20.79 -9.89
C THR A 117 21.10 -21.99 -8.97
N LYS A 118 20.85 -23.19 -9.50
CA LYS A 118 21.12 -24.44 -8.79
C LYS A 118 22.60 -24.58 -8.41
N ALA A 119 23.51 -24.19 -9.31
CA ALA A 119 24.95 -24.27 -9.06
C ALA A 119 25.37 -23.38 -7.89
N GLU A 120 24.89 -22.13 -7.83
CA GLU A 120 25.15 -21.23 -6.70
C GLU A 120 24.58 -21.77 -5.39
N TYR A 121 23.39 -22.39 -5.43
CA TYR A 121 22.81 -23.01 -4.25
C TYR A 121 23.66 -24.20 -3.74
N GLU A 122 24.20 -25.01 -4.63
CA GLU A 122 25.06 -26.15 -4.27
C GLU A 122 26.42 -25.68 -3.71
N GLU A 123 26.95 -24.55 -4.19
CA GLU A 123 28.22 -23.98 -3.74
C GLU A 123 28.11 -23.18 -2.42
N TYR A 124 27.14 -22.27 -2.33
CA TYR A 124 26.99 -21.31 -1.21
C TYR A 124 25.89 -21.72 -0.20
N GLY A 125 25.12 -22.76 -0.52
CA GLY A 125 24.03 -23.28 0.29
C GLY A 125 22.77 -22.39 0.29
N ALA A 126 21.78 -22.80 1.10
CA ALA A 126 20.49 -22.12 1.21
C ALA A 126 20.54 -20.67 1.72
N SER A 127 21.71 -20.18 2.13
CA SER A 127 21.90 -18.82 2.63
C SER A 127 21.57 -17.77 1.56
N ILE A 128 21.84 -18.08 0.28
CA ILE A 128 21.60 -17.15 -0.84
C ILE A 128 20.12 -16.84 -1.02
N CYS A 129 19.23 -17.81 -0.74
CA CYS A 129 17.78 -17.64 -0.89
C CYS A 129 17.15 -16.78 0.22
N ARG A 130 17.91 -16.36 1.25
CA ARG A 130 17.39 -15.49 2.32
C ARG A 130 17.07 -14.08 1.84
N THR A 131 17.69 -13.66 0.75
CA THR A 131 17.43 -12.34 0.15
C THR A 131 17.38 -12.51 -1.36
N ASN A 132 16.25 -12.14 -1.93
CA ASN A 132 16.07 -12.09 -3.37
C ASN A 132 16.15 -10.61 -3.79
N PRO A 133 17.03 -10.23 -4.73
CA PRO A 133 17.12 -8.86 -5.18
C PRO A 133 15.76 -8.34 -5.65
N VAL A 134 15.37 -7.16 -5.18
CA VAL A 134 14.17 -6.49 -5.69
C VAL A 134 14.52 -5.90 -7.05
N PHE A 135 13.75 -6.26 -8.07
CA PHE A 135 13.87 -5.72 -9.41
C PHE A 135 13.63 -4.21 -9.40
N LYS A 136 14.59 -3.45 -9.92
CA LYS A 136 14.49 -1.98 -10.06
C LYS A 136 13.80 -1.55 -11.36
N GLY A 137 13.37 -2.49 -12.20
CA GLY A 137 12.70 -2.22 -13.46
C GLY A 137 11.18 -2.19 -13.32
N MET A 138 10.55 -1.16 -13.91
CA MET A 138 9.11 -0.87 -14.01
C MET A 138 8.53 0.17 -13.04
N TYR A 139 9.26 1.26 -12.78
CA TYR A 139 8.65 2.57 -12.42
C TYR A 139 9.26 3.68 -13.27
#